data_AF-A0A1H6LI14-F1
#
_entry.id   AF-A0A1H6LI14-F1
#
_cell.length_a   1.000
_cell.length_b   1.000
_cell.length_c   1.000
_cell.angle_alpha   90.00
_cell.angle_beta   90.00
_cell.angle_gamma   90.00
#
_symmetry.space_group_name_H-M   'P 1'
#
loop_
_entity.id
_entity.type
_entity.pdbx_description
1 polymer ?
#
loop_
_entity_poly.entity_id
_entity_poly.type
_entity_poly.pdbx_seq_one_letter_code
_entity_poly.pdbx_strand_id
1 'polypeptide(L)'
;MQQQKQLRIKDIDKQVIKISLIETPGSILFGVGLYSKFVGADTPILPFLQDQAIVNSIIVIGAAIMLWGTYKILMLKLEKSRLQKAARG
;
A
#
# COMPACT_ATOMS: atom_id res chain seq x y z
N MET A 1 25.58 -19.87 5.70
CA MET A 1 24.69 -19.02 6.52
C MET A 1 24.55 -17.58 6.00
N GLN A 2 25.64 -16.81 5.85
CA GLN A 2 25.57 -15.39 5.43
C GLN A 2 24.97 -15.17 4.02
N GLN A 3 25.35 -15.99 3.02
CA GLN A 3 24.77 -15.92 1.67
C GLN A 3 23.25 -16.18 1.64
N GLN A 4 22.75 -17.12 2.44
CA GLN A 4 21.31 -17.42 2.52
C GLN A 4 20.51 -16.24 3.13
N LYS A 5 21.06 -15.56 4.15
CA LYS A 5 20.46 -14.34 4.72
C LYS A 5 20.39 -13.22 3.68
N GLN A 6 21.45 -13.02 2.89
CA GLN A 6 21.48 -12.00 1.83
C GLN A 6 20.47 -12.30 0.71
N LEU A 7 20.32 -13.57 0.30
CA LEU A 7 19.31 -13.98 -0.67
C LEU A 7 17.89 -13.70 -0.16
N ARG A 8 17.60 -13.97 1.11
CA ARG A 8 16.30 -13.69 1.72
C ARG A 8 16.00 -12.19 1.80
N ILE A 9 16.99 -11.36 2.13
CA ILE A 9 16.83 -9.89 2.14
C ILE A 9 16.47 -9.39 0.73
N LYS A 10 17.15 -9.89 -0.31
CA LYS A 10 16.87 -9.51 -1.70
C LYS A 10 15.48 -9.97 -2.16
N ASP A 11 15.02 -11.13 -1.70
CA ASP A 11 13.67 -11.61 -1.96
C ASP A 11 12.60 -10.73 -1.29
N ILE A 12 12.82 -10.36 -0.03
CA ILE A 12 11.96 -9.41 0.68
C ILE A 12 11.84 -8.09 -0.08
N ASP A 13 12.95 -7.56 -0.59
CA ASP A 13 12.93 -6.30 -1.37
C ASP A 13 12.09 -6.42 -2.65
N LYS A 14 12.17 -7.55 -3.36
CA LYS A 14 11.31 -7.83 -4.51
C LYS A 14 9.83 -7.91 -4.12
N GLN A 15 9.53 -8.54 -2.99
CA GLN A 15 8.14 -8.65 -2.50
C GLN A 15 7.59 -7.28 -2.13
N VAL A 16 8.37 -6.43 -1.46
CA VAL A 16 7.98 -5.06 -1.14
C VAL A 16 7.66 -4.28 -2.42
N ILE A 17 8.52 -4.33 -3.43
CA ILE A 17 8.26 -3.64 -4.72
C ILE A 17 6.94 -4.12 -5.36
N LYS A 18 6.70 -5.43 -5.38
CA LYS A 18 5.45 -6.00 -5.92
C LYS A 18 4.22 -5.52 -5.17
N ILE A 19 4.28 -5.48 -3.83
CA ILE A 19 3.16 -5.02 -3.01
C ILE A 19 2.94 -3.52 -3.22
N SER A 20 4.01 -2.72 -3.25
CA SER A 20 3.92 -1.27 -3.47
C SER A 20 3.32 -0.91 -4.83
N LEU A 21 3.50 -1.75 -5.86
CA LEU A 21 2.87 -1.57 -7.17
C LEU A 21 1.33 -1.67 -7.09
N ILE A 22 0.80 -2.43 -6.13
CA ILE A 22 -0.65 -2.60 -5.90
C ILE A 22 -1.15 -1.55 -4.89
N GLU A 23 -0.38 -1.31 -3.83
CA GLU A 23 -0.71 -0.38 -2.76
C GLU A 23 -0.76 1.08 -3.24
N THR A 24 0.12 1.47 -4.16
CA THR A 24 0.20 2.86 -4.65
C THR A 24 -1.10 3.29 -5.37
N PRO A 25 -1.62 2.54 -6.36
CA PRO A 25 -2.95 2.80 -6.92
C PRO A 25 -4.06 2.80 -5.86
N GLY A 26 -4.03 1.86 -4.90
CA GLY A 26 -5.02 1.80 -3.83
C GLY A 26 -5.02 3.04 -2.94
N SER A 27 -3.84 3.56 -2.63
CA SER A 27 -3.67 4.80 -1.86
C SER A 27 -4.15 6.03 -2.62
N ILE A 28 -3.88 6.09 -3.93
CA ILE A 28 -4.41 7.14 -4.81
C ILE A 28 -5.94 7.09 -4.84
N LEU A 29 -6.52 5.91 -5.04
CA LEU A 29 -7.97 5.71 -5.03
C LEU A 29 -8.59 6.19 -3.71
N PHE A 30 -8.01 5.79 -2.58
CA PHE A 30 -8.47 6.23 -1.27
C PHE A 30 -8.40 7.76 -1.13
N GLY A 31 -7.28 8.38 -1.50
CA GLY A 31 -7.10 9.83 -1.44
C GLY A 31 -8.08 10.59 -2.31
N VAL A 32 -8.29 10.13 -3.56
CA VAL A 32 -9.28 10.71 -4.49
C VAL A 32 -10.69 10.57 -3.92
N GLY A 33 -11.03 9.40 -3.39
CA GLY A 33 -12.34 9.16 -2.77
C GLY A 33 -12.59 10.09 -1.58
N LEU A 34 -11.62 10.24 -0.67
CA LEU A 34 -11.71 11.17 0.44
C LEU A 34 -11.85 12.62 -0.04
N TYR A 35 -11.05 13.03 -1.01
CA TYR A 35 -11.12 14.37 -1.58
C TYR A 35 -12.52 14.66 -2.15
N SER A 36 -13.06 13.75 -2.95
CA SER A 36 -14.42 13.89 -3.51
C SER A 36 -15.50 13.93 -2.44
N LYS A 37 -15.34 13.18 -1.35
CA LYS A 37 -16.32 13.15 -0.25
C LYS A 37 -16.33 14.41 0.61
N PHE A 38 -15.17 15.03 0.84
CA PHE A 38 -15.02 16.11 1.82
C PHE A 38 -14.78 17.50 1.21
N VAL A 39 -14.29 17.58 -0.03
CA VAL A 39 -13.89 18.85 -0.66
C VAL A 39 -14.50 19.02 -2.05
N GLY A 40 -14.41 17.99 -2.90
CA GLY A 40 -14.74 18.05 -4.32
C GLY A 40 -16.22 17.82 -4.67
N ALA A 41 -17.15 18.03 -3.73
CA ALA A 41 -18.58 17.78 -3.98
C ALA A 41 -19.13 18.65 -5.13
N ASP A 42 -18.70 19.90 -5.20
CA ASP A 42 -19.13 20.86 -6.22
C ASP A 42 -18.20 20.88 -7.46
N THR A 43 -17.03 20.25 -7.38
CA THR A 43 -16.02 20.19 -8.45
C THR A 43 -15.41 18.79 -8.56
N PRO A 44 -16.14 17.83 -9.17
CA PRO A 44 -15.66 16.45 -9.31
C PRO A 44 -14.43 16.39 -10.23
N ILE A 45 -13.33 15.79 -9.74
CA ILE A 45 -12.10 15.58 -10.54
C ILE A 45 -12.39 14.66 -11.74
N LEU A 46 -13.29 13.69 -11.58
CA LEU A 46 -13.70 12.74 -12.62
C LEU A 46 -15.23 12.66 -12.67
N PRO A 47 -15.85 12.51 -13.86
CA PRO A 47 -17.31 12.52 -14.00
C PRO A 47 -18.03 11.46 -13.15
N PHE A 48 -17.43 10.29 -12.97
CA PHE A 48 -18.01 9.18 -12.19
C PHE A 48 -17.95 9.40 -10.67
N LEU A 49 -17.23 10.43 -10.18
CA LEU A 49 -17.15 10.77 -8.76
C LEU A 49 -18.33 11.64 -8.29
N GLN A 50 -19.30 11.94 -9.17
CA GLN A 50 -20.55 12.60 -8.80
C GLN A 50 -21.47 11.68 -7.99
N ASP A 51 -21.38 10.37 -8.22
CA ASP A 51 -22.19 9.39 -7.51
C ASP A 51 -21.54 9.05 -6.16
N GLN A 52 -22.24 9.34 -5.07
CA GLN A 52 -21.78 9.05 -3.71
C GLN A 52 -21.57 7.55 -3.46
N ALA A 53 -22.32 6.67 -4.14
CA ALA A 53 -22.11 5.22 -4.04
C ALA A 53 -20.76 4.82 -4.65
N ILE A 54 -20.37 5.43 -5.77
CA ILE A 54 -19.07 5.20 -6.41
C ILE A 54 -17.94 5.75 -5.53
N VAL A 55 -18.09 6.97 -5.00
CA VAL A 55 -17.11 7.58 -4.09
C VAL A 55 -16.89 6.71 -2.85
N ASN A 56 -17.96 6.27 -2.19
CA ASN A 56 -17.85 5.40 -1.01
C ASN A 56 -17.20 4.06 -1.35
N SER A 57 -17.52 3.47 -2.51
CA SER A 57 -16.91 2.21 -2.97
C SER A 57 -15.39 2.36 -3.19
N ILE A 58 -14.97 3.46 -3.83
CA ILE A 58 -13.55 3.78 -4.06
C ILE A 58 -12.81 3.94 -2.73
N ILE A 59 -13.41 4.62 -1.75
CA ILE A 59 -12.82 4.77 -0.40
C ILE A 59 -12.65 3.39 0.25
N VAL A 60 -13.68 2.55 0.25
CA VAL A 60 -13.62 1.23 0.89
C VAL A 60 -12.57 0.33 0.22
N ILE A 61 -12.55 0.29 -1.12
CA ILE A 61 -11.58 -0.51 -1.88
C ILE A 61 -10.17 0.03 -1.65
N GLY A 62 -9.96 1.34 -1.75
CA GLY A 62 -8.67 1.97 -1.52
C GLY A 62 -8.15 1.74 -0.11
N ALA A 63 -9.01 1.88 0.91
CA ALA A 63 -8.67 1.60 2.30
C ALA A 63 -8.28 0.13 2.52
N ALA A 64 -9.04 -0.81 1.93
CA ALA A 64 -8.74 -2.24 2.05
C ALA A 64 -7.38 -2.60 1.42
N ILE A 65 -7.09 -2.07 0.22
CA ILE A 65 -5.81 -2.29 -0.46
C ILE A 65 -4.66 -1.69 0.36
N MET A 66 -4.83 -0.47 0.88
CA MET A 66 -3.83 0.21 1.69
C MET A 66 -3.53 -0.57 2.97
N LEU A 67 -4.56 -0.95 3.73
CA LEU A 67 -4.40 -1.71 4.97
C LEU A 67 -3.70 -3.05 4.73
N TRP A 68 -4.08 -3.78 3.69
CA TRP A 68 -3.46 -5.05 3.33
C TRP A 68 -2.00 -4.88 2.88
N GLY A 69 -1.74 -3.90 2.00
CA GLY A 69 -0.40 -3.62 1.47
C GLY A 69 0.57 -3.17 2.57
N THR A 70 0.14 -2.19 3.36
CA THR A 70 0.91 -1.68 4.50
C THR A 70 1.20 -2.80 5.51
N TYR A 71 0.20 -3.62 5.87
CA TYR A 71 0.39 -4.73 6.80
C TYR A 71 1.46 -5.73 6.30
N LYS A 72 1.38 -6.13 5.03
CA LYS A 72 2.36 -7.04 4.40
C LYS A 72 3.76 -6.44 4.37
N ILE A 73 3.89 -5.17 3.98
CA ILE A 73 5.19 -4.49 3.92
C ILE A 73 5.80 -4.35 5.32
N LEU A 74 5.01 -4.03 6.34
CA LEU A 74 5.50 -3.93 7.72
C LEU A 74 6.04 -5.27 8.21
N MET A 75 5.32 -6.37 7.97
CA MET A 75 5.76 -7.71 8.36
C MET A 75 7.07 -8.10 7.66
N LEU A 76 7.20 -7.80 6.37
CA LEU A 76 8.42 -8.02 5.59
C LEU A 76 9.60 -7.14 6.07
N LYS A 77 9.35 -5.88 6.41
CA LYS A 77 10.36 -4.97 6.96
C LYS A 77 10.85 -5.44 8.33
N LEU A 78 9.96 -5.96 9.18
CA LEU A 78 10.33 -6.55 10.46
C LEU A 78 11.22 -7.79 10.26
N GLU A 79 10.89 -8.66 9.29
CA GLU A 79 11.72 -9.81 8.94
C GLU A 79 13.11 -9.38 8.45
N LYS A 80 13.17 -8.42 7.52
CA LYS A 80 14.43 -7.85 7.02
C LYS A 80 15.27 -7.25 8.15
N SER A 81 14.67 -6.52 9.07
CA SER A 81 15.36 -5.93 10.22
C SER A 81 15.96 -7.00 11.14
N ARG A 82 15.23 -8.08 11.41
CA ARG A 82 15.73 -9.22 12.21
C ARG A 82 16.93 -9.89 11.53
N LEU A 83 16.84 -10.13 10.22
CA LEU A 83 17.92 -10.75 9.44
C LEU A 83 19.19 -9.87 9.40
N GLN A 84 19.02 -8.55 9.28
CA GLN A 84 20.13 -7.59 9.28
C GLN A 84 20.81 -7.50 10.66
N LYS A 85 20.05 -7.49 11.76
CA LYS A 85 20.61 -7.50 13.12
C LYS A 85 21.41 -8.77 13.39
N ALA A 86 20.87 -9.93 13.01
CA ALA A 86 21.53 -11.23 13.17
C ALA A 86 22.73 -11.45 12.22
N ALA A 87 23.04 -10.50 11.33
CA ALA A 87 24.23 -10.54 10.48
C ALA A 87 25.34 -9.61 10.97
N ARG A 88 25.04 -8.71 11.94
CA ARG A 88 25.98 -7.75 12.52
C ARG A 88 26.53 -8.17 13.89
N GLY A 89 25.83 -9.04 14.62
CA GLY A 89 26.32 -9.71 15.82
C GLY A 89 26.79 -11.11 15.48
#